data_AF-A0AAU1S338-F1
#
_entry.id   AF-A0AAU1S338-F1
#
_cell.length_a   1.000
_cell.length_b   1.000
_cell.length_c   1.000
_cell.angle_alpha   90.00
_cell.angle_beta   90.00
_cell.angle_gamma   90.00
#
_symmetry.space_group_name_H-M   'P 1'
#
loop_
_entity.id
_entity.type
_entity.pdbx_description
1 polymer ?
#
loop_
_entity_poly.entity_id
_entity_poly.type
_entity_poly.pdbx_seq_one_letter_code
_entity_poly.pdbx_strand_id
1 'polypeptide(L)'
;MSDPGNYAGSADRSLGQLVASATAEVSALVHDEIALAKAEVRQDVKRGVAGSVAFIVAGVLILFALPVLSFAAAYGIHNLGLGLAWSFLIVGAAFIVLAILLALIAIAKFKKVKPPEKSIASAKQTAAVLQGVKPHPRPAVTAGTSRPAVTASAGTPTDKALTKSAVQDQASAVARSST
;
A
#
# COMPACT_ATOMS: atom_id res chain seq x y z
N MET A 1 54.73 17.83 -18.72
CA MET A 1 55.02 16.83 -17.69
C MET A 1 53.76 16.01 -17.51
N SER A 2 53.65 14.92 -18.27
CA SER A 2 52.53 13.97 -18.18
C SER A 2 52.69 13.21 -16.87
N ASP A 3 51.62 13.01 -16.11
CA ASP A 3 51.62 12.06 -14.99
C ASP A 3 51.00 10.75 -15.49
N PRO A 4 51.81 9.71 -15.76
CA PRO A 4 51.32 8.38 -16.07
C PRO A 4 51.36 7.57 -14.77
N GLY A 5 50.20 7.20 -14.20
CA GLY A 5 50.28 6.12 -13.21
C GLY A 5 49.08 5.81 -12.34
N ASN A 6 48.12 6.70 -12.12
CA ASN A 6 47.06 6.37 -11.16
C ASN A 6 45.85 5.62 -11.77
N TYR A 7 46.12 4.55 -12.54
CA TYR A 7 45.14 3.52 -12.90
C TYR A 7 45.38 2.19 -12.15
N ALA A 8 46.30 2.18 -11.17
CA ALA A 8 46.71 1.02 -10.37
C ALA A 8 45.66 0.52 -9.36
N GLY A 9 44.37 0.51 -9.74
CA GLY A 9 43.28 -0.04 -8.94
C GLY A 9 42.19 -0.75 -9.75
N SER A 10 42.29 -0.78 -11.08
CA SER A 10 41.18 -1.24 -11.94
C SER A 10 41.30 -2.67 -12.49
N ALA A 11 42.44 -3.35 -12.31
CA ALA A 11 42.70 -4.65 -12.95
C ALA A 11 42.64 -5.88 -12.04
N ASP A 12 42.50 -5.73 -10.72
CA ASP A 12 42.50 -6.87 -9.79
C ASP A 12 41.52 -6.66 -8.62
N ARG A 13 40.29 -6.24 -8.95
CA ARG A 13 39.22 -6.32 -7.94
C ARG A 13 38.98 -7.81 -7.70
N SER A 14 39.40 -8.28 -6.53
CA SER A 14 39.31 -9.70 -6.20
C SER A 14 37.86 -10.18 -6.37
N LEU A 15 37.67 -11.44 -6.77
CA LEU A 15 36.33 -12.03 -6.90
C LEU A 15 35.52 -11.88 -5.61
N GLY A 16 36.19 -11.87 -4.45
CA GLY A 16 35.57 -11.58 -3.16
C GLY A 16 35.00 -10.17 -3.06
N GLN A 17 35.71 -9.15 -3.57
CA GLN A 17 35.21 -7.77 -3.60
C GLN A 17 34.06 -7.57 -4.60
N LEU A 18 34.08 -8.26 -5.75
CA LEU A 18 32.99 -8.22 -6.73
C LEU A 18 31.71 -8.88 -6.21
N VAL A 19 31.83 -10.02 -5.53
CA VAL A 19 30.71 -10.70 -4.88
C VAL A 19 30.19 -9.87 -3.71
N ALA A 20 31.08 -9.28 -2.91
CA ALA A 20 30.70 -8.39 -1.81
C ALA A 20 29.95 -7.15 -2.31
N SER A 21 30.40 -6.50 -3.40
CA SER A 21 29.70 -5.34 -3.96
C SER A 21 28.34 -5.71 -4.56
N ALA A 22 28.25 -6.82 -5.31
CA ALA A 22 26.98 -7.28 -5.87
C ALA A 22 25.96 -7.65 -4.76
N THR A 23 26.42 -8.27 -3.67
CA THR A 23 25.55 -8.60 -2.52
C THR A 23 25.10 -7.33 -1.79
N ALA A 24 25.97 -6.32 -1.69
CA ALA A 24 25.63 -5.03 -1.10
C ALA A 24 24.58 -4.26 -1.93
N GLU A 25 24.69 -4.28 -3.26
CA GLU A 25 23.71 -3.65 -4.16
C GLU A 25 22.33 -4.33 -4.08
N VAL A 26 22.30 -5.67 -4.07
CA VAL A 26 21.04 -6.42 -3.86
C VAL A 26 20.44 -6.12 -2.49
N SER A 27 21.28 -6.01 -1.45
CA SER A 27 20.82 -5.64 -0.11
C SER A 27 20.25 -4.22 -0.06
N ALA A 28 20.84 -3.28 -0.81
CA ALA A 28 20.35 -1.92 -0.94
C ALA A 28 18.98 -1.88 -1.65
N LEU A 29 18.82 -2.60 -2.77
CA LEU A 29 17.54 -2.68 -3.48
C LEU A 29 16.42 -3.25 -2.60
N VAL A 30 16.70 -4.32 -1.85
CA VAL A 30 15.72 -4.91 -0.92
C VAL A 30 15.36 -3.92 0.18
N HIS A 31 16.33 -3.18 0.71
CA HIS A 31 16.07 -2.14 1.71
C HIS A 31 15.16 -1.04 1.15
N ASP A 32 15.41 -0.60 -0.07
CA ASP A 32 14.64 0.45 -0.74
C ASP A 32 13.21 0.01 -1.03
N GLU A 33 13.00 -1.23 -1.50
CA GLU A 33 11.67 -1.78 -1.74
C GLU A 33 10.86 -1.90 -0.44
N ILE A 34 11.51 -2.32 0.66
CA ILE A 34 10.90 -2.35 1.99
C ILE A 34 10.59 -0.93 2.47
N ALA A 35 11.49 0.02 2.23
CA ALA A 35 11.29 1.42 2.61
C ALA A 35 10.09 2.03 1.86
N LEU A 36 9.95 1.73 0.57
CA LEU A 36 8.84 2.15 -0.26
C LEU A 36 7.52 1.52 0.21
N ALA A 37 7.48 0.18 0.37
CA ALA A 37 6.30 -0.52 0.87
C ALA A 37 5.88 0.00 2.25
N LYS A 38 6.84 0.31 3.12
CA LYS A 38 6.58 0.92 4.42
C LYS A 38 6.03 2.34 4.28
N ALA A 39 6.51 3.12 3.32
CA ALA A 39 5.98 4.45 3.04
C ALA A 39 4.54 4.40 2.53
N GLU A 40 4.22 3.46 1.65
CA GLU A 40 2.86 3.23 1.14
C GLU A 40 1.90 2.83 2.27
N VAL A 41 2.27 1.85 3.09
CA VAL A 41 1.46 1.45 4.27
C VAL A 41 1.27 2.63 5.22
N ARG A 42 2.31 3.44 5.47
CA ARG A 42 2.18 4.65 6.30
C ARG A 42 1.22 5.67 5.68
N GLN A 43 1.26 5.83 4.36
CA GLN A 43 0.36 6.73 3.64
C GLN A 43 -1.09 6.24 3.70
N ASP A 44 -1.33 4.95 3.53
CA ASP A 44 -2.65 4.33 3.67
C ASP A 44 -3.19 4.48 5.09
N VAL A 45 -2.36 4.22 6.10
CA VAL A 45 -2.73 4.46 7.51
C VAL A 45 -3.07 5.93 7.72
N LYS A 46 -2.26 6.86 7.22
CA LYS A 46 -2.51 8.30 7.37
C LYS A 46 -3.82 8.73 6.70
N ARG A 47 -4.11 8.21 5.50
CA ARG A 47 -5.36 8.45 4.78
C ARG A 47 -6.56 7.85 5.50
N GLY A 48 -6.42 6.63 6.02
CA GLY A 48 -7.44 5.97 6.82
C GLY A 48 -7.75 6.73 8.11
N VAL A 49 -6.71 7.17 8.84
CA VAL A 49 -6.86 8.00 10.04
C VAL A 49 -7.54 9.32 9.70
N ALA A 50 -7.07 10.05 8.69
CA ALA A 50 -7.68 11.31 8.28
C ALA A 50 -9.15 11.14 7.88
N GLY A 51 -9.48 10.08 7.12
CA GLY A 51 -10.84 9.74 6.74
C GLY A 51 -11.74 9.36 7.92
N SER A 52 -11.16 8.80 8.99
CA SER A 52 -11.90 8.42 10.19
C SER A 52 -12.28 9.59 11.09
N VAL A 53 -11.61 10.75 10.98
CA VAL A 53 -11.86 11.92 11.86
C VAL A 53 -13.33 12.35 11.81
N ALA A 54 -13.89 12.50 10.60
CA ALA A 54 -15.28 12.91 10.43
C ALA A 54 -16.25 11.89 11.05
N PHE A 55 -15.96 10.60 10.93
CA PHE A 55 -16.78 9.54 11.53
C PHE A 55 -16.70 9.54 13.06
N ILE A 56 -15.53 9.82 13.64
CA ILE A 56 -15.38 9.95 15.09
C ILE A 56 -16.17 11.14 15.60
N VAL A 57 -16.02 12.32 14.96
CA VAL A 57 -16.78 13.52 15.33
C VAL A 57 -18.28 13.30 15.18
N ALA A 58 -18.72 12.72 14.06
CA ALA A 58 -20.12 12.38 13.86
C ALA A 58 -20.64 11.40 14.92
N GLY A 59 -19.86 10.37 15.26
CA GLY A 59 -20.18 9.41 16.31
C GLY A 59 -20.35 10.07 17.68
N VAL A 60 -19.45 11.00 18.04
CA VAL A 60 -19.56 11.78 19.29
C VAL A 60 -20.81 12.65 19.28
N LEU A 61 -21.07 13.39 18.18
CA LEU A 61 -22.26 14.24 18.08
C LEU A 61 -23.55 13.42 18.18
N ILE A 62 -23.62 12.26 17.52
CA ILE A 62 -24.76 11.35 17.64
C ILE A 62 -24.90 10.87 19.10
N LEU A 63 -23.80 10.51 19.76
CA LEU A 63 -23.82 10.07 21.16
C LEU A 63 -24.37 11.15 22.10
N PHE A 64 -24.00 12.42 21.91
CA PHE A 64 -24.53 13.54 22.67
C PHE A 64 -25.97 13.91 22.28
N ALA A 65 -26.37 13.68 21.03
CA ALA A 65 -27.74 13.92 20.58
C ALA A 65 -28.73 12.86 21.09
N LEU A 66 -28.28 11.63 21.38
CA LEU A 66 -29.14 10.52 21.83
C LEU A 66 -29.98 10.86 23.07
N PRO A 67 -29.43 11.41 24.17
CA PRO A 67 -30.25 11.84 25.32
C PRO A 67 -31.30 12.89 24.94
N VAL A 68 -30.92 13.90 24.16
CA VAL A 68 -31.84 14.96 23.72
C VAL A 68 -32.99 14.39 22.88
N LEU A 69 -32.67 13.49 21.94
CA LEU A 69 -33.66 12.82 21.11
C LEU A 69 -34.54 11.87 21.93
N SER A 70 -33.97 11.22 22.96
CA SER A 70 -34.73 10.38 23.90
C SER A 70 -35.78 11.19 24.66
N PHE A 71 -35.41 12.36 25.20
CA PHE A 71 -36.35 13.26 25.85
C PHE A 71 -37.43 13.75 24.89
N ALA A 72 -37.03 14.22 23.70
CA ALA A 72 -37.96 14.68 22.68
C ALA A 72 -38.97 13.59 22.28
N ALA A 73 -38.52 12.36 22.09
CA ALA A 73 -39.38 11.22 21.78
C ALA A 73 -40.32 10.89 22.94
N ALA A 74 -39.83 10.86 24.18
CA ALA A 74 -40.66 10.56 25.35
C ALA A 74 -41.74 11.62 25.57
N TYR A 75 -41.41 12.91 25.46
CA TYR A 75 -42.41 13.99 25.53
C TYR A 75 -43.37 13.95 24.33
N GLY A 76 -42.89 13.61 23.14
CA GLY A 76 -43.72 13.40 21.96
C GLY A 76 -44.77 12.33 22.18
N ILE A 77 -44.38 11.16 22.71
CA ILE A 77 -45.30 10.06 23.06
C ILE A 77 -46.23 10.46 24.21
N HIS A 78 -45.73 11.20 25.20
CA HIS A 78 -46.55 11.68 26.31
C HIS A 78 -47.71 12.55 25.83
N ASN A 79 -47.49 13.39 24.81
CA ASN A 79 -48.54 14.22 24.21
C ASN A 79 -49.68 13.42 23.54
N LEU A 80 -49.53 12.11 23.34
CA LEU A 80 -50.62 11.23 22.89
C LEU A 80 -51.52 10.75 24.04
N GLY A 81 -51.30 11.23 25.27
CA GLY A 81 -52.09 10.88 26.46
C GLY A 81 -51.52 9.72 27.28
N LEU A 82 -50.34 9.21 26.93
CA LEU A 82 -49.64 8.19 27.70
C LEU A 82 -48.94 8.81 28.92
N GLY A 83 -48.89 8.09 30.04
CA GLY A 83 -48.13 8.53 31.21
C GLY A 83 -46.64 8.74 30.88
N LEU A 84 -46.00 9.72 31.52
CA LEU A 84 -44.60 10.07 31.24
C LEU A 84 -43.66 8.88 31.47
N ALA A 85 -43.85 8.12 32.56
CA ALA A 85 -43.07 6.92 32.86
C ALA A 85 -43.16 5.85 31.75
N TRP A 86 -44.37 5.58 31.24
CA TRP A 86 -44.59 4.63 30.15
C TRP A 86 -43.96 5.10 28.84
N SER A 87 -43.96 6.41 28.60
CA SER A 87 -43.35 7.00 27.41
C SER A 87 -41.83 6.78 27.40
N PHE A 88 -41.14 7.04 28.51
CA PHE A 88 -39.71 6.74 28.65
C PHE A 88 -39.41 5.24 28.55
N LEU A 89 -40.27 4.39 29.11
CA LEU A 89 -40.10 2.94 29.03
C LEU A 89 -40.18 2.43 27.58
N ILE A 90 -41.13 2.95 26.79
CA ILE A 90 -41.26 2.61 25.37
C ILE A 90 -40.05 3.06 24.56
N VAL A 91 -39.59 4.31 24.75
CA VAL A 91 -38.42 4.84 24.04
C VAL A 91 -37.15 4.07 24.42
N GLY A 92 -36.96 3.78 25.72
CA GLY A 92 -35.84 2.97 26.21
C GLY A 92 -35.85 1.56 25.63
N ALA A 93 -37.02 0.90 25.60
CA ALA A 93 -37.19 -0.41 24.98
C ALA A 93 -36.86 -0.37 23.47
N ALA A 94 -37.30 0.66 22.76
CA ALA A 94 -36.99 0.85 21.35
C ALA A 94 -35.47 0.97 21.10
N PHE A 95 -34.73 1.70 21.96
CA PHE A 95 -33.27 1.76 21.86
C PHE A 95 -32.58 0.44 22.17
N ILE A 96 -33.09 -0.35 23.12
CA ILE A 96 -32.56 -1.70 23.40
C ILE A 96 -32.73 -2.60 22.17
N VAL A 97 -33.93 -2.61 21.56
CA VAL A 97 -34.18 -3.38 20.33
C VAL A 97 -33.26 -2.94 19.20
N LEU A 98 -33.11 -1.62 19.01
CA LEU A 98 -32.20 -1.07 18.00
C LEU A 98 -30.75 -1.49 18.28
N ALA A 99 -30.28 -1.41 19.52
CA ALA A 99 -28.93 -1.79 19.92
C ALA A 99 -28.66 -3.28 19.66
N ILE A 100 -29.60 -4.17 19.98
CA ILE A 100 -29.50 -5.60 19.70
C ILE A 100 -29.38 -5.83 18.18
N LEU A 101 -30.24 -5.18 17.38
CA LEU A 101 -30.21 -5.32 15.92
C LEU A 101 -28.86 -4.88 15.33
N LEU A 102 -28.35 -3.72 15.77
CA LEU A 102 -27.04 -3.21 15.34
C LEU A 102 -25.90 -4.13 15.78
N ALA A 103 -25.93 -4.65 17.01
CA ALA A 103 -24.93 -5.59 17.50
C ALA A 103 -24.91 -6.88 16.67
N LEU A 104 -26.07 -7.43 16.31
CA LEU A 104 -26.17 -8.61 15.45
C LEU A 104 -25.60 -8.34 14.05
N ILE A 105 -25.89 -7.17 13.46
CA ILE A 105 -25.31 -6.77 12.16
C ILE A 105 -23.79 -6.63 12.27
N ALA A 106 -23.30 -5.98 13.33
CA ALA A 106 -21.87 -5.81 13.56
C ALA A 106 -21.17 -7.18 13.68
N ILE A 107 -21.68 -8.08 14.52
CA ILE A 107 -21.16 -9.44 14.67
C ILE A 107 -21.18 -10.18 13.34
N ALA A 108 -22.27 -10.09 12.56
CA ALA A 108 -22.37 -10.73 11.25
C ALA A 108 -21.34 -10.19 10.25
N LYS A 109 -20.97 -8.91 10.33
CA LYS A 109 -19.93 -8.29 9.50
C LYS A 109 -18.54 -8.71 9.96
N PHE A 110 -18.26 -8.69 11.26
CA PHE A 110 -16.98 -9.13 11.80
C PHE A 110 -16.69 -10.61 11.53
N LYS A 111 -17.70 -11.49 11.62
CA LYS A 111 -17.55 -12.92 11.29
C LYS A 111 -17.18 -13.18 9.83
N LYS A 112 -17.42 -12.23 8.92
CA LYS A 112 -17.05 -12.33 7.50
C LYS A 112 -15.61 -11.88 7.23
N VAL A 113 -14.98 -11.16 8.15
CA VAL A 113 -13.59 -10.74 8.04
C VAL A 113 -12.70 -11.90 8.48
N LYS A 114 -12.23 -12.69 7.52
CA LYS A 114 -11.21 -13.71 7.78
C LYS A 114 -9.83 -13.03 7.83
N PRO A 115 -8.94 -13.42 8.76
CA PRO A 115 -7.54 -12.99 8.68
C PRO A 115 -6.95 -13.35 7.31
N PRO A 116 -5.99 -12.59 6.77
CA PRO A 116 -5.41 -12.85 5.46
C PRO A 116 -4.46 -14.05 5.51
N GLU A 117 -5.02 -15.25 5.74
CA GLU A 117 -4.30 -16.51 5.91
C GLU A 117 -3.43 -16.83 4.71
N LYS A 118 -3.92 -16.55 3.49
CA LYS A 118 -3.15 -16.74 2.26
C LYS A 118 -1.90 -15.86 2.20
N SER A 119 -2.02 -14.60 2.61
CA SER A 119 -0.87 -13.68 2.63
C SER A 119 0.16 -14.09 3.69
N ILE A 120 -0.30 -14.54 4.86
CA ILE A 120 0.59 -15.03 5.93
C ILE A 120 1.26 -16.35 5.52
N ALA A 121 0.53 -17.27 4.90
CA ALA A 121 1.06 -18.54 4.42
C ALA A 121 2.10 -18.34 3.30
N SER A 122 1.81 -17.48 2.31
CA SER A 122 2.77 -17.14 1.26
C SER A 122 4.03 -16.49 1.82
N ALA A 123 3.91 -15.55 2.77
CA ALA A 123 5.07 -14.94 3.41
C ALA A 123 5.94 -15.97 4.16
N LYS A 124 5.33 -16.92 4.87
CA LYS A 124 6.03 -18.00 5.57
C LYS A 124 6.71 -18.98 4.61
N GLN A 125 6.06 -19.36 3.52
CA GLN A 125 6.66 -20.21 2.49
C GLN A 125 7.88 -19.54 1.85
N THR A 126 7.78 -18.27 1.50
CA THR A 126 8.92 -17.52 0.93
C THR A 126 10.08 -17.45 1.92
N ALA A 127 9.81 -17.18 3.20
CA ALA A 127 10.84 -17.18 4.23
C ALA A 127 11.51 -18.55 4.42
N ALA A 128 10.73 -19.64 4.40
CA ALA A 128 11.25 -21.00 4.54
C ALA A 128 12.15 -21.42 3.37
N VAL A 129 11.78 -21.05 2.14
CA VAL A 129 12.61 -21.31 0.94
C VAL A 129 13.94 -20.56 1.02
N LEU A 130 13.92 -19.29 1.43
CA LEU A 130 15.12 -18.47 1.59
C LEU A 130 16.07 -18.96 2.68
N GLN A 131 15.55 -19.53 3.77
CA GLN A 131 16.37 -20.11 4.85
C GLN A 131 17.06 -21.43 4.44
N GLY A 132 16.50 -22.16 3.47
CA GLY A 132 17.06 -23.43 2.97
C GLY A 132 18.17 -23.27 1.92
N VAL A 133 18.35 -22.08 1.34
CA VAL A 133 19.39 -21.85 0.33
C VAL A 133 20.73 -21.55 1.02
N LYS A 134 21.54 -22.59 1.19
CA LYS A 134 22.99 -22.42 1.46
C LYS A 134 23.62 -21.81 0.20
N PRO A 135 24.47 -20.76 0.29
CA PRO A 135 25.20 -20.25 -0.87
C PRO A 135 26.06 -21.37 -1.44
N HIS A 136 25.68 -21.91 -2.60
CA HIS A 136 26.48 -22.92 -3.28
C HIS A 136 27.55 -22.17 -4.08
N PRO A 137 28.84 -22.30 -3.74
CA PRO A 137 29.90 -21.81 -4.60
C PRO A 137 29.77 -22.53 -5.93
N ARG A 138 29.42 -21.78 -6.99
CA ARG A 138 29.46 -22.28 -8.36
C ARG A 138 30.89 -22.79 -8.58
N PRO A 139 31.11 -24.07 -8.92
CA PRO A 139 32.45 -24.51 -9.32
C PRO A 139 32.89 -23.62 -10.46
N ALA A 140 34.07 -23.01 -10.31
CA ALA A 140 34.65 -22.15 -11.32
C ALA A 140 34.59 -22.88 -12.66
N VAL A 141 33.91 -22.28 -13.64
CA VAL A 141 33.98 -22.75 -15.02
C VAL A 141 35.43 -22.54 -15.44
N THR A 142 36.24 -23.59 -15.37
CA THR A 142 37.60 -23.61 -15.89
C THR A 142 37.56 -23.29 -17.37
N ALA A 143 38.51 -22.45 -17.77
CA ALA A 143 38.65 -21.82 -19.07
C ALA A 143 38.55 -22.76 -20.29
N GLY A 144 38.03 -22.19 -21.39
CA GLY A 144 38.46 -22.51 -22.76
C GLY A 144 37.61 -23.53 -23.52
N THR A 145 36.65 -23.05 -24.32
CA THR A 145 36.31 -23.63 -25.63
C THR A 145 35.61 -22.55 -26.48
N SER A 146 36.40 -21.96 -27.39
CA SER A 146 36.03 -21.35 -28.69
C SER A 146 34.57 -20.91 -28.92
N ARG A 147 34.34 -19.59 -28.88
CA ARG A 147 33.23 -18.95 -29.60
C ARG A 147 33.75 -18.55 -31.00
N PRO A 148 33.15 -18.99 -32.12
CA PRO A 148 33.57 -18.51 -33.43
C PRO A 148 33.23 -17.03 -33.53
N ALA A 149 34.15 -16.28 -34.14
CA ALA A 149 33.99 -14.87 -34.45
C ALA A 149 32.73 -14.66 -35.28
N VAL A 150 31.73 -13.97 -34.72
CA VAL A 150 30.68 -13.35 -35.53
C VAL A 150 31.24 -12.00 -35.94
N THR A 151 31.66 -11.98 -37.20
CA THR A 151 32.14 -10.84 -37.98
C THR A 151 31.29 -9.60 -37.79
N ALA A 152 31.99 -8.47 -37.73
CA ALA A 152 31.47 -7.12 -37.73
C ALA A 152 30.44 -6.89 -38.86
N SER A 153 29.38 -6.13 -38.54
CA SER A 153 28.75 -5.25 -39.50
C SER A 153 28.48 -3.90 -38.83
N ALA A 154 29.06 -2.88 -39.43
CA ALA A 154 29.01 -1.48 -39.02
C ALA A 154 27.67 -0.85 -39.40
N GLY A 155 27.21 0.12 -38.59
CA GLY A 155 26.09 0.99 -38.94
C GLY A 155 25.63 1.87 -37.77
N THR A 156 26.13 3.10 -37.74
CA THR A 156 25.68 4.25 -36.92
C THR A 156 25.47 5.41 -37.93
N PRO A 157 24.71 6.50 -37.71
CA PRO A 157 23.68 6.90 -36.72
C PRO A 157 22.37 7.39 -37.44
N THR A 158 21.55 8.21 -36.75
CA THR A 158 20.41 9.07 -37.22
C THR A 158 19.06 8.35 -37.07
N ASP A 159 18.08 8.82 -36.29
CA ASP A 159 17.53 10.17 -36.27
C ASP A 159 16.90 10.53 -34.92
N LYS A 160 17.02 11.81 -34.60
CA LYS A 160 16.48 12.50 -33.42
C LYS A 160 15.30 13.30 -33.94
N ALA A 161 14.18 13.23 -33.20
CA ALA A 161 12.99 14.08 -33.37
C ALA A 161 12.00 13.65 -34.45
N LEU A 162 10.92 12.96 -34.04
CA LEU A 162 9.60 13.06 -34.69
C LEU A 162 8.47 12.33 -33.93
N THR A 163 8.38 12.40 -32.60
CA THR A 163 7.12 12.03 -31.89
C THR A 163 6.96 12.78 -30.56
N LYS A 164 6.90 14.12 -30.59
CA LYS A 164 6.53 14.90 -29.39
C LYS A 164 5.55 16.05 -29.64
N SER A 165 4.78 16.03 -30.73
CA SER A 165 3.93 17.19 -31.09
C SER A 165 2.47 16.87 -31.44
N ALA A 166 1.92 15.69 -31.12
CA ALA A 166 0.55 15.34 -31.56
C ALA A 166 -0.44 14.94 -30.44
N VAL A 167 -0.14 15.15 -29.16
CA VAL A 167 -1.08 14.83 -28.06
C VAL A 167 -1.47 16.07 -27.22
N GLN A 168 -0.93 17.25 -27.53
CA GLN A 168 -1.17 18.48 -26.78
C GLN A 168 -2.40 19.29 -27.27
N ASP A 169 -3.05 18.91 -28.38
CA ASP A 169 -4.11 19.73 -29.00
C ASP A 169 -5.56 19.36 -28.59
N GLN A 170 -5.77 18.27 -27.83
CA GLN A 170 -7.11 17.83 -27.44
C GLN A 170 -7.61 18.37 -26.08
N ALA A 171 -6.76 18.99 -25.27
CA ALA A 171 -7.15 19.46 -23.94
C ALA A 171 -7.70 20.92 -23.92
N SER A 172 -7.53 21.68 -25.00
CA SER A 172 -7.86 23.11 -25.04
C SER A 172 -9.25 23.42 -25.62
N ALA A 173 -9.91 22.45 -26.26
CA ALA A 173 -11.16 22.66 -27.00
C ALA A 173 -12.44 22.43 -26.16
N VAL A 174 -12.33 21.88 -24.95
CA VAL A 174 -13.49 21.51 -24.11
C VAL A 174 -13.84 22.58 -23.04
N ALA A 175 -13.06 23.66 -22.92
CA ALA A 175 -13.26 24.70 -21.90
C ALA A 175 -14.01 25.97 -22.38
N ARG A 176 -14.67 25.96 -23.55
CA ARG A 176 -15.36 27.16 -24.09
C ARG A 176 -16.83 26.95 -24.49
N SER A 177 -17.46 25.86 -24.08
CA SER A 177 -18.88 25.63 -24.35
C SER A 177 -19.59 25.20 -23.08
N SER A 178 -20.03 26.17 -22.28
CA SER A 178 -21.26 26.15 -21.48
C SER A 178 -21.28 27.42 -20.63
N THR A 179 -22.03 28.39 -21.15
CA THR A 179 -22.61 29.52 -20.42
C THR A 179 -23.64 29.01 -19.42
#